data_AF-A0A924WNM2-F1
#
_entry.id   AF-A0A924WNM2-F1
#
_cell.length_a   1.000
_cell.length_b   1.000
_cell.length_c   1.000
_cell.angle_alpha   90.00
_cell.angle_beta   90.00
_cell.angle_gamma   90.00
#
_symmetry.space_group_name_H-M   'P 1'
#
loop_
_entity.id
_entity.type
_entity.pdbx_description
1 polymer ?
#
loop_
_entity_poly.entity_id
_entity_poly.type
_entity_poly.pdbx_seq_one_letter_code
_entity_poly.pdbx_strand_id
1 'polypeptide(L)'
;MMTRKAARRFRSPTSAAILAQLTQRQYLAPHKPTGDVLTALAAGYGQTICSVRAAVTESGLDPLRVIGRCTRAELELLSRLIHRTFRAAALAAGAIV
;
A
#
# COMPACT_ATOMS: atom_id res chain seq x y z
N MET A 1 -3.29 28.50 19.99
CA MET A 1 -4.23 29.08 19.01
C MET A 1 -4.15 28.24 17.73
N MET A 2 -5.30 27.65 17.36
CA MET A 2 -5.66 26.76 16.22
C MET A 2 -4.56 26.36 15.19
N THR A 3 -4.43 25.09 14.82
CA THR A 3 -5.46 24.40 14.04
C THR A 3 -5.43 22.87 14.16
N ARG A 4 -6.65 22.33 14.23
CA ARG A 4 -7.07 20.95 13.98
C ARG A 4 -6.16 20.27 12.95
N LYS A 5 -5.22 19.43 13.38
CA LYS A 5 -4.61 18.47 12.45
C LYS A 5 -5.69 17.44 12.18
N ALA A 6 -6.41 17.73 11.11
CA ALA A 6 -7.64 17.11 10.70
C ALA A 6 -7.59 15.63 11.03
N ALA A 7 -8.64 15.16 11.71
CA ALA A 7 -9.13 13.81 11.50
C ALA A 7 -9.35 13.66 10.00
N ARG A 8 -8.27 13.40 9.25
CA ARG A 8 -8.31 12.80 7.93
C ARG A 8 -9.04 11.51 8.22
N ARG A 9 -10.36 11.52 8.00
CA ARG A 9 -11.13 10.30 7.84
C ARG A 9 -10.26 9.42 6.98
N PHE A 10 -9.72 8.35 7.59
CA PHE A 10 -8.88 7.38 6.92
C PHE A 10 -9.78 6.68 5.92
N ARG A 11 -10.06 7.33 4.79
CA ARG A 11 -10.63 6.66 3.64
C ARG A 11 -9.52 5.75 3.16
N SER A 12 -9.63 4.48 3.52
CA SER A 12 -8.77 3.44 2.99
C SER A 12 -8.73 3.63 1.46
N PRO A 13 -7.53 3.76 0.87
CA PRO A 13 -7.42 4.00 -0.56
C PRO A 13 -8.02 2.83 -1.32
N THR A 14 -8.68 3.10 -2.44
CA THR A 14 -9.20 2.05 -3.31
C THR A 14 -8.06 1.25 -3.92
N SER A 15 -8.33 0.00 -4.32
CA SER A 15 -7.35 -0.83 -5.05
C SER A 15 -6.83 -0.14 -6.31
N ALA A 16 -7.69 0.59 -7.04
CA ALA A 16 -7.29 1.36 -8.22
C ALA A 16 -6.29 2.49 -7.88
N ALA A 17 -6.48 3.19 -6.76
CA ALA A 17 -5.55 4.23 -6.32
C ALA A 17 -4.19 3.65 -5.90
N ILE A 18 -4.19 2.51 -5.20
CA ILE A 18 -2.96 1.79 -4.85
C ILE A 18 -2.24 1.34 -6.12
N LEU A 19 -2.96 0.77 -7.08
CA LEU A 19 -2.40 0.31 -8.34
C LEU A 19 -1.77 1.46 -9.14
N ALA A 20 -2.45 2.60 -9.24
CA ALA A 20 -1.91 3.78 -9.91
C ALA A 20 -0.59 4.25 -9.26
N GLN A 21 -0.52 4.26 -7.92
CA GLN A 21 0.71 4.61 -7.22
C GLN A 21 1.83 3.60 -7.44
N LEU A 22 1.53 2.29 -7.41
CA LEU A 22 2.53 1.25 -7.69
C LEU A 22 3.08 1.39 -9.12
N THR A 23 2.21 1.61 -10.11
CA THR A 23 2.62 1.85 -11.50
C THR A 23 3.43 3.13 -11.65
N GLN A 24 3.04 4.22 -10.96
CA GLN A 24 3.82 5.45 -10.96
C GLN A 24 5.22 5.24 -10.36
N ARG A 25 5.33 4.48 -9.25
CA ARG A 25 6.62 4.15 -8.63
C ARG A 25 7.46 3.23 -9.50
N GLN A 26 6.82 2.31 -10.23
CA GLN A 26 7.49 1.48 -11.22
C GLN A 26 8.14 2.33 -12.32
N TYR A 27 7.48 3.40 -12.77
CA TYR A 27 8.03 4.29 -13.79
C TYR A 27 9.11 5.23 -13.23
N LEU A 28 8.87 5.87 -12.08
CA LEU A 28 9.78 6.87 -11.52
C LEU A 28 11.00 6.28 -10.81
N ALA A 29 10.89 5.07 -10.26
CA ALA A 29 11.94 4.45 -9.45
C ALA A 29 11.97 2.92 -9.65
N PRO A 30 12.18 2.42 -10.89
CA PRO A 30 12.11 1.00 -11.21
C PRO A 30 13.12 0.13 -10.46
N HIS A 31 14.24 0.70 -10.02
CA HIS A 31 15.31 0.02 -9.31
C HIS A 31 15.03 -0.19 -7.82
N LYS A 32 13.96 0.40 -7.27
CA LYS A 32 13.68 0.27 -5.84
C LYS A 32 13.14 -1.12 -5.50
N PRO A 33 13.58 -1.72 -4.38
CA PRO A 33 12.98 -2.94 -3.86
C PRO A 33 11.47 -2.77 -3.64
N THR A 34 10.70 -3.78 -3.99
CA THR A 34 9.25 -3.76 -3.84
C THR A 34 8.85 -3.53 -2.39
N GLY A 35 9.56 -4.15 -1.43
CA GLY A 35 9.34 -3.95 0.00
C GLY A 35 9.50 -2.50 0.47
N ASP A 36 10.47 -1.77 -0.06
CA ASP A 36 10.70 -0.36 0.29
C ASP A 36 9.59 0.54 -0.26
N VAL A 37 9.18 0.30 -1.51
CA VAL A 37 8.07 1.03 -2.13
C VAL A 37 6.78 0.82 -1.34
N LEU A 38 6.54 -0.42 -0.92
CA LEU A 38 5.38 -0.83 -0.15
C LEU A 38 5.37 -0.23 1.27
N THR A 39 6.54 -0.16 1.91
CA THR A 39 6.70 0.50 3.20
C THR A 39 6.42 2.01 3.10
N ALA A 40 6.95 2.67 2.07
CA ALA A 40 6.68 4.08 1.80
C ALA A 40 5.20 4.33 1.47
N LEU A 41 4.56 3.41 0.75
CA LEU A 41 3.13 3.46 0.45
C LEU A 41 2.28 3.35 1.73
N ALA A 42 2.61 2.41 2.62
CA ALA A 42 1.95 2.27 3.93
C ALA A 42 2.02 3.58 4.73
N ALA A 43 3.23 4.13 4.86
CA ALA A 43 3.47 5.38 5.56
C ALA A 43 2.67 6.55 4.95
N GLY A 44 2.60 6.63 3.62
CA GLY A 44 1.82 7.66 2.91
C GLY A 44 0.32 7.62 3.19
N TYR A 45 -0.23 6.44 3.51
CA TYR A 45 -1.62 6.25 3.92
C TYR A 45 -1.82 6.20 5.44
N GLY A 46 -0.77 6.43 6.23
CA GLY A 46 -0.80 6.32 7.69
C GLY A 46 -1.10 4.91 8.18
N GLN A 47 -0.75 3.90 7.38
CA GLN A 47 -0.88 2.48 7.69
C GLN A 47 0.43 1.92 8.24
N THR A 48 0.35 0.88 9.06
CA THR A 48 1.53 0.22 9.64
C THR A 48 2.21 -0.69 8.63
N ILE A 49 3.52 -0.90 8.77
CA ILE A 49 4.26 -1.84 7.91
C ILE A 49 3.71 -3.27 7.98
N CYS A 50 3.12 -3.65 9.12
CA CYS A 50 2.52 -4.96 9.33
C CYS A 50 1.38 -5.26 8.36
N SER A 51 0.57 -4.26 7.99
CA SER A 51 -0.54 -4.45 7.06
C SER A 51 -0.08 -4.73 5.63
N VAL A 52 1.09 -4.24 5.25
CA VAL A 52 1.66 -4.49 3.92
C VAL A 52 2.53 -5.74 3.88
N ARG A 53 3.18 -6.11 4.99
CA ARG A 53 3.91 -7.40 5.09
C ARG A 53 3.01 -8.59 4.81
N ALA A 54 1.79 -8.61 5.35
CA ALA A 54 0.82 -9.67 5.07
C ALA A 54 0.49 -9.76 3.56
N ALA A 55 0.27 -8.62 2.90
CA ALA A 55 0.01 -8.58 1.46
C ALA A 55 1.19 -9.08 0.63
N VAL A 56 2.43 -8.78 1.03
CA VAL A 56 3.64 -9.31 0.37
C VAL A 56 3.73 -10.82 0.53
N THR A 57 3.60 -11.32 1.76
CA THR A 57 3.62 -12.77 2.03
C THR A 57 2.53 -13.50 1.24
N GLU A 58 1.29 -12.99 1.22
CA GLU A 58 0.18 -13.59 0.47
C GLU A 58 0.40 -13.52 -1.05
N SER A 59 1.07 -12.49 -1.55
CA SER A 59 1.37 -12.36 -2.99
C SER A 59 2.45 -13.33 -3.50
N GLY A 60 3.25 -13.92 -2.60
CA GLY A 60 4.40 -14.74 -2.96
C GLY A 60 5.53 -13.96 -3.66
N LEU A 61 5.48 -12.62 -3.66
CA LEU A 61 6.51 -11.79 -4.27
C LEU A 61 7.72 -11.65 -3.34
N ASP A 62 8.90 -11.75 -3.94
CA ASP A 62 10.15 -11.43 -3.26
C ASP A 62 10.18 -9.92 -2.96
N PRO A 63 10.24 -9.50 -1.67
CA PRO A 63 10.33 -8.09 -1.29
C PRO A 63 11.61 -7.40 -1.77
N LEU A 64 12.68 -8.15 -2.03
CA LEU A 64 13.96 -7.64 -2.53
C LEU A 64 13.94 -7.45 -4.05
N ARG A 65 12.99 -8.07 -4.76
CA ARG A 65 12.80 -7.84 -6.19
C ARG A 65 12.47 -6.38 -6.45
N VAL A 66 13.15 -5.80 -7.44
CA VAL A 66 12.91 -4.40 -7.82
C VAL A 66 11.54 -4.24 -8.49
N ILE A 67 10.83 -3.15 -8.16
CA ILE A 67 9.46 -2.90 -8.64
C ILE A 67 9.37 -2.80 -10.17
N GLY A 68 10.45 -2.37 -10.84
CA GLY A 68 10.59 -2.35 -12.29
C GLY A 68 10.46 -3.71 -12.96
N ARG A 69 10.69 -4.80 -12.20
CA ARG A 69 10.54 -6.18 -12.69
C ARG A 69 9.16 -6.75 -12.43
N CYS A 70 8.30 -6.09 -11.66
CA CYS A 70 6.95 -6.57 -11.40
C CYS A 70 6.10 -6.51 -12.67
N THR A 71 5.42 -7.60 -13.00
CA THR A 71 4.46 -7.63 -14.10
C THR A 71 3.19 -6.87 -13.73
N ARG A 72 2.38 -6.53 -14.74
CA ARG A 72 1.09 -5.88 -14.50
C ARG A 72 0.18 -6.71 -13.59
N ALA A 73 0.12 -8.02 -13.81
CA ALA A 73 -0.68 -8.94 -13.01
C ALA A 73 -0.21 -8.99 -11.55
N GLU A 74 1.10 -8.96 -11.31
CA GLU A 74 1.69 -8.90 -9.96
C GLU A 74 1.32 -7.59 -9.25
N LEU A 75 1.38 -6.46 -9.94
CA LEU A 75 0.98 -5.16 -9.38
C LEU A 75 -0.53 -5.11 -9.06
N GLU A 76 -1.36 -5.68 -9.93
CA GLU A 76 -2.80 -5.78 -9.70
C GLU A 76 -3.11 -6.66 -8.49
N LEU A 77 -2.45 -7.82 -8.37
CA LEU A 77 -2.57 -8.69 -7.21
C LEU A 77 -2.17 -7.96 -5.93
N LEU A 78 -1.00 -7.33 -5.91
CA LEU A 78 -0.53 -6.53 -4.77
C LEU A 78 -1.55 -5.45 -4.39
N SER A 79 -2.08 -4.71 -5.37
CA SER A 79 -3.04 -3.65 -5.10
C SER A 79 -4.32 -4.15 -4.41
N ARG A 80 -4.81 -5.33 -4.80
CA ARG A 80 -5.99 -5.97 -4.19
C ARG A 80 -5.70 -6.45 -2.77
N LEU A 81 -4.54 -7.07 -2.55
CA LEU A 81 -4.13 -7.57 -1.23
C LEU A 81 -3.90 -6.41 -0.25
N ILE A 82 -3.19 -5.36 -0.66
CA ILE A 82 -2.96 -4.17 0.16
C ILE A 82 -4.28 -3.48 0.50
N HIS A 83 -5.19 -3.33 -0.47
CA HIS A 83 -6.51 -2.77 -0.22
C HIS A 83 -7.28 -3.58 0.84
N ARG A 84 -7.25 -4.92 0.72
CA ARG A 84 -7.88 -5.82 1.69
C ARG A 84 -7.29 -5.66 3.08
N THR A 85 -5.96 -5.61 3.22
CA THR A 85 -5.31 -5.47 4.53
C THR A 85 -5.53 -4.09 5.13
N PHE A 86 -5.54 -3.03 4.34
CA PHE A 86 -5.87 -1.67 4.79
C PHE A 86 -7.31 -1.56 5.25
N ARG A 87 -8.24 -2.21 4.55
CA ARG A 87 -9.64 -2.27 4.96
C ARG A 87 -9.81 -3.06 6.26
N ALA A 88 -9.15 -4.21 6.39
CA ALA A 88 -9.17 -5.00 7.61
C ALA A 88 -8.60 -4.22 8.81
N ALA A 89 -7.48 -3.51 8.61
CA ALA A 89 -6.89 -2.65 9.64
C ALA A 89 -7.81 -1.50 10.04
N ALA A 90 -8.47 -0.85 9.08
CA ALA A 90 -9.43 0.23 9.35
C ALA A 90 -10.67 -0.26 10.11
N LEU A 91 -11.17 -1.47 9.80
CA LEU A 91 -12.25 -2.12 10.54
C LEU A 91 -11.81 -2.43 11.99
N ALA A 92 -10.62 -3.01 12.15
CA ALA A 92 -10.08 -3.32 13.48
C ALA A 92 -9.84 -2.06 14.33
N ALA A 93 -9.51 -0.94 13.70
CA ALA A 93 -9.31 0.34 14.37
C ALA A 93 -10.62 1.09 14.68
N GLY A 94 -11.80 0.53 14.35
CA GLY A 94 -13.10 1.20 14.55
C GLY A 94 -13.30 2.45 13.69
N ALA A 95 -12.52 2.60 12.62
CA ALA A 95 -12.51 3.79 11.77
C ALA A 95 -13.57 3.78 10.66
N ILE A 96 -14.35 2.71 10.55
CA ILE A 96 -15.44 2.54 9.58
C ILE A 96 -16.77 2.53 10.35
N VAL A 97 -17.48 3.66 10.32
CA VAL A 97 -18.93 3.80 10.55
C VAL A 97 -19.52 4.38 9.28
#